data_AF-A0A452R829-F1
#
_entry.id   AF-A0A452R829-F1
#
_cell.length_a   1.000
_cell.length_b   1.000
_cell.length_c   1.000
_cell.angle_alpha   90.00
_cell.angle_beta   90.00
_cell.angle_gamma   90.00
#
_symmetry.space_group_name_H-M   'P 1'
#
loop_
_entity.id
_entity.type
_entity.pdbx_description
1 polymer ?
#
loop_
_entity_poly.entity_id
_entity_poly.type
_entity_poly.pdbx_seq_one_letter_code
_entity_poly.pdbx_strand_id
1 'polypeptide(L)' 'MERLLHAKAHGVRVIGSSTLALCHLASGAADAYYQFGLHCWDLAAATVIIREAGGIVMDTSGEPL' A
#
# COMPACT_ATOMS: atom_id res chain seq x y z
N MET A 1 -6.10 13.62 0.32
CA MET A 1 -7.36 12.97 0.70
C MET A 1 -8.38 13.02 -0.43
N GLU A 2 -8.75 14.23 -0.91
CA GLU A 2 -9.81 14.40 -1.92
C GLU A 2 -9.56 13.62 -3.22
N ARG A 3 -8.36 13.67 -3.81
CA ARG A 3 -8.10 12.97 -5.09
C ARG A 3 -8.26 11.46 -5.05
N LEU A 4 -7.94 10.81 -3.94
CA LEU A 4 -8.00 9.34 -3.82
C LEU A 4 -9.39 8.87 -3.37
N LEU A 5 -10.12 9.70 -2.61
CA LEU A 5 -11.55 9.49 -2.33
C LEU A 5 -12.45 9.80 -3.55
N HIS A 6 -12.00 10.69 -4.44
CA HIS A 6 -12.63 10.94 -5.75
C HIS A 6 -12.18 9.96 -6.83
N ALA A 7 -11.14 9.16 -6.57
CA ALA A 7 -10.83 8.06 -7.46
C ALA A 7 -12.02 7.09 -7.43
N LYS A 8 -12.50 6.70 -8.61
CA LYS A 8 -13.56 5.68 -8.74
C LYS A 8 -12.99 4.31 -8.38
N ALA A 9 -12.72 4.09 -7.09
CA ALA A 9 -12.25 2.82 -6.56
C ALA A 9 -13.41 1.82 -6.54
N HIS A 10 -13.12 0.55 -6.87
CA HIS A 10 -14.12 -0.51 -6.82
C HIS A 10 -14.60 -0.77 -5.39
N GLY A 11 -13.70 -0.68 -4.41
CA GLY A 11 -14.04 -0.82 -3.00
C GLY A 11 -12.84 -0.52 -2.11
N VAL A 12 -13.13 -0.18 -0.86
CA VAL A 12 -12.13 0.08 0.18
C VAL A 12 -12.18 -1.06 1.21
N ARG A 13 -11.02 -1.46 1.74
CA ARG A 13 -10.88 -2.48 2.78
C ARG A 13 -9.94 -2.00 3.87
N VAL A 14 -10.26 -2.33 5.12
CA VAL A 14 -9.42 -2.09 6.30
C VAL A 14 -9.43 -3.37 7.13
N ILE A 15 -8.29 -4.03 7.23
CA ILE A 15 -8.18 -5.37 7.85
C ILE A 15 -7.45 -5.36 9.20
N GLY A 16 -7.04 -4.17 9.70
CA GLY A 16 -6.38 -4.02 11.00
C GLY A 16 -4.89 -4.44 11.04
N SER A 17 -4.30 -4.82 9.91
CA SER A 17 -2.87 -5.11 9.77
C SER A 17 -2.34 -4.55 8.45
N SER A 18 -1.43 -3.58 8.53
CA SER A 18 -0.84 -2.91 7.37
C SER A 18 0.07 -3.84 6.57
N THR A 19 0.91 -4.62 7.25
CA THR A 19 1.81 -5.58 6.60
C THR A 19 1.05 -6.67 5.84
N LEU A 20 -0.05 -7.22 6.41
CA LEU A 20 -0.88 -8.19 5.69
C LEU A 20 -1.61 -7.55 4.50
N ALA A 21 -2.06 -6.30 4.62
CA ALA A 21 -2.68 -5.59 3.51
C ALA A 21 -1.68 -5.35 2.35
N LEU A 22 -0.42 -5.06 2.67
CA LEU A 22 0.66 -4.96 1.69
C LEU A 22 1.02 -6.32 1.07
N CYS A 23 0.92 -7.42 1.81
CA CYS A 23 1.06 -8.76 1.22
C CYS A 23 -0.10 -9.09 0.26
N HIS A 24 -1.33 -8.65 0.56
CA HIS A 24 -2.44 -8.76 -0.39
C HIS A 24 -2.16 -7.99 -1.69
N LEU A 25 -1.58 -6.79 -1.59
CA LEU A 25 -1.13 -6.02 -2.76
C LEU A 25 -0.08 -6.81 -3.56
N ALA A 26 0.96 -7.33 -2.91
CA ALA A 26 2.00 -8.11 -3.59
C ALA A 26 1.46 -9.38 -4.27
N SER A 27 0.44 -10.02 -3.68
CA SER A 27 -0.21 -11.21 -4.28
C SER A 27 -1.22 -10.89 -5.39
N GLY A 28 -1.52 -9.61 -5.64
CA GLY A 28 -2.54 -9.19 -6.60
C GLY A 28 -3.99 -9.30 -6.09
N ALA A 29 -4.19 -9.55 -4.79
CA ALA A 29 -5.52 -9.58 -4.18
C ALA A 29 -6.10 -8.17 -3.92
N ALA A 30 -5.25 -7.14 -3.94
CA ALA A 30 -5.63 -5.74 -3.87
C ALA A 30 -4.79 -4.92 -4.86
N ASP A 31 -5.33 -3.81 -5.37
CA ASP A 31 -4.67 -2.99 -6.39
C ASP A 31 -3.85 -1.82 -5.83
N ALA A 32 -4.20 -1.32 -4.64
CA ALA A 32 -3.52 -0.17 -4.03
C ALA A 32 -3.60 -0.19 -2.50
N TYR A 33 -2.56 0.35 -1.85
CA TYR A 33 -2.49 0.59 -0.42
C TYR A 33 -1.95 1.99 -0.14
N TYR A 34 -2.52 2.69 0.85
CA TYR A 34 -1.99 3.94 1.35
C TYR A 34 -2.30 4.10 2.84
N GLN A 35 -1.39 4.70 3.60
CA GLN A 35 -1.60 5.02 5.01
C GLN A 35 -0.70 6.17 5.46
N PHE A 36 -1.24 7.07 6.28
CA PHE A 36 -0.46 8.06 7.03
C PHE A 36 -0.14 7.53 8.43
N GLY A 37 1.04 7.87 8.95
CA GLY A 37 1.47 7.43 10.29
C GLY A 37 1.78 5.95 10.40
N LEU A 38 2.09 5.28 9.27
CA LEU A 38 2.61 3.92 9.29
C LEU A 38 4.06 3.96 9.79
N HIS A 39 4.42 3.09 10.73
CA HIS A 39 5.79 2.98 11.18
C HIS A 39 6.65 2.20 10.16
N CYS A 40 7.93 2.55 10.08
CA CYS A 40 8.84 1.95 9.09
C CYS A 40 9.01 0.43 9.23
N TRP A 41 8.87 -0.12 10.44
CA TRP A 41 8.98 -1.56 10.68
C TRP A 41 7.84 -2.36 10.04
N ASP A 42 6.64 -1.79 9.91
CA ASP A 42 5.50 -2.45 9.25
C ASP A 42 5.65 -2.46 7.72
N LEU A 43 6.50 -1.57 7.19
CA LEU A 43 6.73 -1.36 5.77
C LEU A 43 7.99 -2.09 5.26
N ALA A 44 9.07 -2.14 6.03
CA ALA A 44 10.38 -2.60 5.58
C ALA A 44 10.36 -3.98 4.89
N ALA A 45 9.76 -4.99 5.52
CA ALA A 45 9.67 -6.32 4.93
C ALA A 45 8.72 -6.36 3.72
N ALA A 46 7.59 -5.66 3.84
CA ALA A 46 6.59 -5.60 2.78
C ALA A 46 7.10 -4.91 1.50
N THR A 47 7.96 -3.89 1.63
CA THR A 47 8.56 -3.21 0.49
C THR A 47 9.38 -4.13 -0.39
N VAL A 48 10.17 -5.03 0.21
CA VAL A 48 10.96 -6.01 -0.56
C VAL A 48 10.02 -6.96 -1.29
N ILE A 49 9.02 -7.50 -0.60
CA ILE A 49 8.05 -8.43 -1.18
C ILE A 49 7.30 -7.79 -2.36
N ILE A 50 6.83 -6.55 -2.22
CA ILE A 50 6.13 -5.83 -3.27
C ILE A 50 7.05 -5.58 -4.48
N ARG A 51 8.29 -5.15 -4.24
CA ARG A 51 9.25 -4.88 -5.33
C ARG A 51 9.59 -6.14 -6.12
N GLU A 52 9.80 -7.27 -5.44
CA GLU A 52 10.04 -8.56 -6.10
C GLU A 52 8.80 -9.09 -6.84
N ALA A 53 7.60 -8.74 -6.38
CA ALA A 53 6.35 -9.01 -7.09
C ALA A 53 6.10 -8.05 -8.28
N GLY A 54 7.01 -7.11 -8.55
CA GLY A 54 6.92 -6.14 -9.64
C GLY A 54 6.11 -4.88 -9.31
N GLY A 55 5.76 -4.67 -8.04
CA GLY A 55 5.04 -3.49 -7.56
C GLY A 55 5.95 -2.30 -7.23
N ILE A 56 5.33 -1.14 -7.03
CA ILE A 56 6.01 0.12 -6.71
C ILE A 56 5.61 0.55 -5.29
N VAL A 57 6.60 1.04 -4.54
CA VAL A 57 6.39 1.64 -3.21
C VAL A 57 7.02 3.03 -3.21
N MET A 58 6.24 4.03 -2.81
CA MET A 58 6.58 5.45 -2.85
C MET A 58 5.92 6.18 -1.68
N ASP A 59 6.42 7.37 -1.36
CA ASP A 59 5.79 8.25 -0.39
C ASP A 59 4.43 8.76 -0.92
N THR A 60 3.58 9.21 0.01
CA THR A 60 2.28 9.82 -0.27
C THR A 60 2.34 11.09 -1.12
N SER A 61 3.49 11.78 -1.18
CA SER A 61 3.75 12.91 -2.10
C SER A 61 4.10 12.47 -3.52
N GLY A 62 4.42 11.19 -3.71
CA GLY A 62 4.89 10.62 -4.98
C GLY A 62 6.40 10.56 -5.13
N GLU A 63 7.15 10.98 -4.12
CA GLU A 63 8.60 10.82 -4.06
C GLU A 63 9.00 9.36 -3.75
N PRO A 64 10.24 8.95 -4.07
CA PRO A 64 10.74 7.63 -3.68
C PRO A 64 10.62 7.38 -2.17
N LEU A 65 10.32 6.13 -1.80
CA LEU A 65 10.30 5.68 -0.41
C LEU A 65 11.70 5.71 0.22
#